data_AF-A0A6L7KGQ3-F1
#
_entry.id   AF-A0A6L7KGQ3-F1
#
_cell.length_a   1.000
_cell.length_b   1.000
_cell.length_c   1.000
_cell.angle_alpha   90.00
_cell.angle_beta   90.00
_cell.angle_gamma   90.00
#
_symmetry.space_group_name_H-M   'P 1'
#
loop_
_entity.id
_entity.type
_entity.pdbx_description
1 polymer ?
#
loop_
_entity_poly.entity_id
_entity_poly.type
_entity_poly.pdbx_seq_one_letter_code
_entity_poly.pdbx_strand_id
1 'polypeptide(L)' 'MKAGSLVTALFLAMMPSLAMAMCFKGHAEEQVTMSCPEGQVFDTETNSCITPTG' A
#
# COMPACT_ATOMS: atom_id res chain seq x y z
N MET A 1 -4.12 -44.66 2.84
CA MET A 1 -4.58 -43.48 2.07
C MET A 1 -4.65 -42.27 2.99
N LYS A 2 -4.23 -41.08 2.56
CA LYS A 2 -4.66 -39.77 3.08
C LYS A 2 -4.00 -39.19 4.36
N ALA A 3 -2.70 -39.42 4.61
CA ALA A 3 -1.96 -38.53 5.52
C ALA A 3 -1.53 -37.22 4.81
N GLY A 4 -1.09 -37.32 3.55
CA GLY A 4 -0.63 -36.16 2.77
C GLY A 4 -1.72 -35.12 2.48
N SER A 5 -2.98 -35.55 2.35
CA SER A 5 -4.10 -34.66 1.99
C SER A 5 -4.48 -33.69 3.12
N LEU A 6 -4.24 -34.07 4.38
CA LEU A 6 -4.52 -33.22 5.55
C LEU A 6 -3.45 -32.16 5.73
N VAL A 7 -2.19 -32.52 5.44
CA VAL A 7 -1.06 -31.59 5.51
C VAL A 7 -1.25 -30.45 4.51
N THR A 8 -1.58 -30.75 3.25
CA THR A 8 -1.81 -29.72 2.22
C THR A 8 -2.95 -28.76 2.57
N ALA A 9 -4.05 -29.27 3.15
CA ALA A 9 -5.17 -28.44 3.56
C ALA A 9 -4.79 -27.47 4.70
N LEU A 10 -3.96 -27.93 5.64
CA LEU A 10 -3.50 -27.12 6.77
C LEU A 10 -2.56 -25.98 6.32
N PHE A 11 -1.67 -26.26 5.36
CA PHE A 11 -0.80 -25.24 4.77
C PHE A 11 -1.59 -24.17 4.01
N LEU A 12 -2.57 -24.57 3.19
CA LEU A 12 -3.42 -23.64 2.44
C LEU A 12 -4.27 -22.74 3.35
N ALA A 13 -4.74 -23.25 4.49
CA ALA A 13 -5.51 -22.47 5.46
C ALA A 13 -4.69 -21.40 6.20
N MET A 14 -3.37 -21.59 6.32
CA MET A 14 -2.47 -20.67 7.01
C MET A 14 -1.83 -19.62 6.07
N MET A 15 -1.95 -19.74 4.75
CA MET A 15 -1.40 -18.76 3.80
C MET A 15 -2.02 -17.35 3.89
N PRO A 16 -3.35 -17.18 4.08
CA PRO A 16 -3.95 -15.84 4.13
C PRO A 16 -3.40 -14.99 5.27
N SER A 17 -3.17 -15.57 6.44
CA SER A 17 -2.69 -14.82 7.61
C SER A 17 -1.28 -14.25 7.43
N LEU A 18 -0.40 -14.90 6.64
CA LEU A 18 0.92 -14.35 6.31
C LEU A 18 0.86 -13.28 5.21
N ALA A 19 -0.08 -13.37 4.27
CA ALA A 19 -0.24 -12.38 3.21
C ALA A 19 -0.60 -10.99 3.77
N MET A 20 -1.46 -10.94 4.78
CA MET A 20 -1.88 -9.68 5.43
C MET A 20 -0.69 -8.92 6.06
N ALA A 21 0.32 -9.61 6.59
CA ALA A 21 1.50 -8.95 7.16
C ALA A 21 2.42 -8.31 6.10
N MET A 22 2.42 -8.84 4.87
CA MET A 22 3.19 -8.27 3.75
C MET A 22 2.49 -7.06 3.11
N CYS A 23 1.16 -6.98 3.17
CA CYS A 23 0.41 -5.84 2.65
C CYS A 23 0.72 -4.52 3.37
N PHE A 24 0.88 -4.54 4.70
CA PHE A 24 1.21 -3.32 5.46
C PHE A 24 2.65 -2.83 5.23
N LYS A 25 3.55 -3.72 4.76
CA LYS A 25 4.97 -3.41 4.59
C LYS A 25 5.32 -3.02 3.15
N GLY A 26 4.64 -3.58 2.15
CA GLY A 26 4.93 -3.34 0.73
C GLY A 26 4.21 -2.15 0.07
N HIS A 27 3.18 -1.58 0.70
CA HIS A 27 2.51 -0.35 0.22
C HIS A 27 2.88 0.91 1.01
N ALA A 28 3.75 0.79 2.02
CA ALA A 28 4.26 1.93 2.78
C ALA A 28 5.47 2.61 2.10
N GLU A 29 6.07 1.96 1.09
CA GLU A 29 7.22 2.45 0.31
C GLU A 29 6.82 3.19 -0.97
N GLU A 30 5.61 2.95 -1.50
CA GLU A 30 4.92 3.96 -2.30
C GLU A 30 4.36 4.98 -1.32
N GLN A 31 5.28 5.73 -0.70
CA GLN A 31 4.94 7.00 -0.10
C GLN A 31 4.23 7.76 -1.21
N VAL A 32 2.90 7.79 -1.13
CA VAL A 32 2.07 8.70 -1.90
C VAL A 32 2.47 10.08 -1.40
N THR A 33 3.61 10.54 -1.91
CA THR A 33 4.05 11.91 -1.83
C THR A 33 2.94 12.64 -2.56
N MET A 34 2.12 13.35 -1.77
CA MET A 34 1.07 14.23 -2.27
C MET A 34 1.78 15.44 -2.89
N SER A 35 2.51 15.21 -3.99
CA SER A 35 3.11 16.26 -4.78
C SER A 35 2.00 16.98 -5.53
N CYS A 36 2.10 18.30 -5.56
CA CYS A 36 1.31 19.08 -6.48
C CYS A 36 1.68 18.74 -7.93
N PRO A 37 0.73 18.91 -8.88
CA PRO A 37 1.02 18.76 -10.30
C PRO A 37 2.21 19.63 -10.74
N GLU A 38 2.86 19.25 -11.84
CA GLU A 38 3.99 20.01 -12.39
C GLU A 38 3.62 21.49 -12.59
N GLY A 39 4.48 22.39 -12.11
CA GLY A 39 4.26 23.82 -12.17
C GLY A 39 3.34 24.41 -11.10
N GLN A 40 2.84 23.61 -10.16
CA GLN A 40 2.08 24.08 -9.00
C GLN A 40 2.88 23.99 -7.69
N VAL A 41 2.50 24.81 -6.72
CA VAL A 41 3.09 24.86 -5.38
C VAL A 41 1.99 24.60 -4.35
N PHE A 42 2.32 23.83 -3.30
CA PHE A 42 1.39 23.60 -2.19
C PHE A 42 1.27 24.87 -1.34
N ASP A 43 0.06 25.42 -1.29
CA ASP A 43 -0.29 26.55 -0.46
C ASP A 43 -0.85 26.05 0.88
N THR A 44 -0.14 26.33 1.97
CA THR A 44 -0.53 25.87 3.32
C THR A 44 -1.72 26.63 3.90
N GLU A 45 -2.05 27.80 3.34
CA GLU A 45 -3.17 28.63 3.81
C GLU A 45 -4.51 28.05 3.33
N THR A 46 -4.58 27.70 2.04
CA THR A 46 -5.76 27.11 1.39
C THR A 46 -5.75 25.59 1.35
N ASN A 47 -4.66 24.95 1.83
CA ASN A 47 -4.43 23.50 1.77
C ASN A 47 -4.61 22.93 0.35
N SER A 48 -4.20 23.70 -0.66
CA SER A 48 -4.43 23.40 -2.07
C SER A 48 -3.18 23.66 -2.91
N CYS A 49 -3.11 23.02 -4.08
CA CYS A 49 -2.07 23.32 -5.05
C CYS A 49 -2.49 24.54 -5.88
N ILE A 50 -1.61 25.54 -5.97
CA ILE A 50 -1.85 26.77 -6.73
C ILE A 50 -0.80 26.95 -7.83
N THR A 51 -1.19 27.60 -8.93
CA THR A 51 -0.26 28.04 -9.96
C THR A 51 0.33 29.39 -9.56
N PRO A 52 1.65 29.50 -9.31
CA PRO A 52 2.27 30.78 -9.00
C PRO A 52 2.19 31.71 -10.22
N THR A 53 1.47 32.82 -10.09
CA THR A 53 1.50 33.92 -11.06
C THR A 53 2.76 34.74 -10.81
N GLY A 54 3.76 34.58 -11.69
CA GLY A 54 4.94 35.46 -11.75
C GLY A 54 4.63 36.82 -12.35
#